data_AF-A0A6I4VLA8-F1
#
_entry.id   AF-A0A6I4VLA8-F1
#
_cell.length_a   1.000
_cell.length_b   1.000
_cell.length_c   1.000
_cell.angle_alpha   90.00
_cell.angle_beta   90.00
_cell.angle_gamma   90.00
#
_symmetry.space_group_name_H-M   'P 1'
#
loop_
_entity.id
_entity.type
_entity.pdbx_description
1 polymer ?
#
loop_
_entity_poly.entity_id
_entity_poly.type
_entity_poly.pdbx_seq_one_letter_code
_entity_poly.pdbx_strand_id
1 'polypeptide(L)'
;MWKSSPSVRCRIYNKDGVSRINLAKELIQLLPDFDLPAYLLMDTWYTCVSLLDAASQKGLQVVGGLKINRILYPVGVRTKANEFALHIPKSETHLVTVG
;
A
#
# COMPACT_ATOMS: atom_id res chain seq x y z
N MET A 1 -14.04 -21.12 12.66
CA MET A 1 -12.86 -21.44 13.49
C MET A 1 -11.78 -20.41 13.18
N TRP A 2 -11.81 -19.24 13.83
CA TRP A 2 -10.73 -18.25 13.69
C TRP A 2 -9.58 -18.73 14.56
N LYS A 3 -8.56 -19.36 13.95
CA LYS A 3 -7.32 -19.64 14.67
C LYS A 3 -6.73 -18.28 15.08
N SER A 4 -6.38 -18.15 16.34
CA SER A 4 -5.73 -16.96 16.91
C SER A 4 -4.50 -16.65 16.05
N SER A 5 -4.58 -15.58 15.26
CA SER A 5 -3.42 -15.09 14.51
C SER A 5 -2.36 -14.63 15.50
N PRO A 6 -1.05 -14.77 15.17
CA PRO A 6 0.00 -14.18 15.98
C PRO A 6 -0.34 -12.71 16.23
N SER A 7 -0.39 -12.29 17.49
CA SER A 7 -0.74 -10.91 17.82
C SER A 7 0.42 -10.00 17.40
N VAL A 8 0.28 -9.38 16.23
CA VAL A 8 1.20 -8.32 15.80
C VAL A 8 0.98 -7.14 16.74
N ARG A 9 1.93 -6.93 17.65
CA ARG A 9 1.86 -5.85 18.63
C ARG A 9 2.30 -4.54 17.99
N CYS A 10 1.33 -3.68 17.67
CA CYS A 10 1.63 -2.31 17.26
C CYS A 10 2.13 -1.50 18.44
N ARG A 11 3.36 -0.96 18.34
CA ARG A 11 3.88 0.02 19.30
C ARG A 11 3.31 1.42 19.03
N ILE A 12 3.20 2.24 20.07
CA ILE A 12 2.81 3.65 19.94
C ILE A 12 3.91 4.38 19.15
N TYR A 13 3.50 5.20 18.18
CA TYR A 13 4.42 5.99 17.38
C TYR A 13 5.16 7.02 18.25
N ASN A 14 6.49 7.03 18.14
CA ASN A 14 7.35 8.06 18.73
C ASN A 14 7.98 8.88 17.60
N LYS A 15 7.75 10.20 17.62
CA LYS A 15 8.27 11.14 16.62
C LYS A 15 9.79 11.23 16.59
N ASP A 16 10.45 11.03 17.73
CA ASP A 16 11.90 11.12 17.89
C ASP A 16 12.59 9.78 17.57
N GLY A 17 11.81 8.75 17.24
CA GLY A 17 12.27 7.41 16.86
C GLY A 17 12.24 7.18 15.35
N VAL A 18 11.73 6.02 14.94
CA VAL A 18 11.63 5.67 13.51
C VAL A 18 10.53 6.47 12.80
N SER A 19 10.68 6.65 11.50
CA SER A 19 9.62 7.26 10.68
C SER A 19 8.35 6.39 10.63
N ARG A 20 7.20 7.01 10.38
CA ARG A 20 5.92 6.29 10.19
C ARG A 20 5.99 5.25 9.06
N ILE A 21 6.74 5.53 7.99
CA ILE A 21 6.95 4.61 6.88
C ILE A 21 7.77 3.40 7.32
N ASN A 22 8.87 3.62 8.06
CA ASN A 22 9.69 2.50 8.55
C ASN A 22 8.90 1.63 9.53
N LEU A 23 8.09 2.25 10.40
CA LEU A 23 7.20 1.52 11.29
C LEU A 23 6.19 0.65 10.52
N ALA A 24 5.54 1.21 9.49
CA ALA A 24 4.61 0.46 8.65
C ALA A 24 5.32 -0.70 7.92
N LYS A 25 6.56 -0.49 7.46
CA LYS A 25 7.37 -1.54 6.82
C LYS A 25 7.68 -2.69 7.78
N GLU A 26 8.10 -2.36 9.01
CA GLU A 26 8.32 -3.35 10.07
C GLU A 26 7.04 -4.16 10.34
N LEU A 27 5.88 -3.50 10.43
CA LEU A 27 4.60 -4.18 10.64
C LEU A 27 4.24 -5.15 9.51
N ILE A 28 4.45 -4.75 8.24
CA ILE A 28 4.21 -5.64 7.09
C ILE A 28 5.10 -6.88 7.16
N GLN A 29 6.38 -6.70 7.52
CA GLN A 29 7.32 -7.81 7.64
C GLN A 29 6.98 -8.78 8.79
N LEU A 30 6.37 -8.28 9.86
CA LEU A 30 5.92 -9.06 11.00
C LEU A 30 4.61 -9.84 10.75
N LEU A 31 3.90 -9.57 9.66
CA LEU A 31 2.71 -10.35 9.31
C LEU A 31 3.09 -11.83 9.13
N PRO A 32 2.19 -12.76 9.44
CA PRO A 32 2.40 -14.16 9.07
C PRO A 32 2.44 -14.30 7.56
N ASP A 33 2.95 -15.43 7.08
CA ASP A 33 2.73 -15.83 5.69
C ASP A 33 1.29 -16.33 5.53
N PHE A 34 0.71 -16.11 4.35
CA PHE A 34 -0.68 -16.42 4.07
C PHE A 34 -0.77 -17.56 3.05
N ASP A 35 -1.55 -18.61 3.37
CA ASP A 35 -1.80 -19.74 2.46
C ASP A 35 -2.72 -19.35 1.29
N LEU A 36 -3.46 -18.26 1.44
CA LEU A 36 -4.40 -17.71 0.45
C LEU A 36 -3.97 -16.31 0.04
N PRO A 37 -4.36 -15.83 -1.17
CA PRO A 37 -4.12 -14.45 -1.58
C PRO A 37 -4.65 -13.47 -0.54
N ALA A 38 -3.74 -12.66 0.00
CA ALA A 38 -4.05 -11.67 1.02
C ALA A 38 -3.86 -10.25 0.47
N TYR A 39 -4.77 -9.37 0.87
CA TYR A 39 -4.78 -7.97 0.47
C TYR A 39 -4.40 -7.06 1.64
N LEU A 40 -3.43 -6.18 1.41
CA LEU A 40 -3.06 -5.11 2.31
C LEU A 40 -3.82 -3.84 1.93
N LEU A 41 -4.81 -3.48 2.74
CA LEU A 41 -5.50 -2.20 2.64
C LEU A 41 -4.66 -1.11 3.32
N MET A 42 -4.30 -0.07 2.57
CA MET A 42 -3.49 1.04 3.08
C MET A 42 -4.14 2.39 2.81
N ASP A 43 -3.96 3.30 3.76
CA ASP A 43 -4.31 4.71 3.56
C ASP A 43 -3.42 5.37 2.49
N THR A 44 -3.97 6.39 1.84
CA THR A 44 -3.33 7.12 0.71
C THR A 44 -1.95 7.70 1.03
N TRP A 45 -1.62 7.94 2.30
CA TRP A 45 -0.33 8.45 2.71
C TRP A 45 0.77 7.37 2.71
N TYR A 46 0.39 6.10 2.69
CA TYR A 46 1.30 4.95 2.76
C TYR A 46 1.50 4.25 1.41
N THR A 47 0.81 4.67 0.34
CA THR A 47 1.03 4.18 -1.03
C THR A 47 2.33 4.76 -1.61
N CYS A 48 3.47 4.26 -1.11
CA CYS A 48 4.82 4.63 -1.52
C CYS A 48 5.65 3.40 -1.86
N VAL A 49 6.69 3.58 -2.69
CA VAL A 49 7.53 2.49 -3.21
C VAL A 49 8.05 1.58 -2.09
N SER A 50 8.57 2.16 -1.01
CA SER A 50 9.12 1.37 0.10
C SER A 50 8.12 0.40 0.76
N LEU A 51 6.83 0.72 0.76
CA LEU A 51 5.79 -0.13 1.36
C LEU A 51 5.19 -1.09 0.32
N LEU A 52 5.10 -0.66 -0.94
CA LEU A 52 4.74 -1.54 -2.06
C LEU A 52 5.76 -2.68 -2.21
N ASP A 53 7.06 -2.36 -2.13
CA ASP A 53 8.13 -3.37 -2.20
C ASP A 53 8.06 -4.35 -1.02
N ALA A 54 7.81 -3.84 0.19
CA ALA A 54 7.69 -4.68 1.39
C ALA A 54 6.46 -5.60 1.31
N ALA A 55 5.33 -5.10 0.83
CA ALA A 55 4.13 -5.89 0.60
C ALA A 55 4.36 -6.95 -0.50
N SER A 56 5.01 -6.58 -1.60
CA SER A 56 5.35 -7.50 -2.69
C SER A 56 6.29 -8.62 -2.23
N GLN A 57 7.31 -8.29 -1.43
CA GLN A 57 8.21 -9.28 -0.83
C GLN A 57 7.48 -10.26 0.09
N LYS A 58 6.40 -9.81 0.74
CA LYS A 58 5.56 -10.62 1.61
C LYS A 58 4.45 -11.39 0.86
N GLY A 59 4.37 -11.26 -0.47
CA GLY A 59 3.33 -11.88 -1.27
C GLY A 59 1.94 -11.24 -1.11
N LEU A 60 1.87 -10.00 -0.62
CA LEU A 60 0.63 -9.28 -0.39
C LEU A 60 0.25 -8.42 -1.59
N GLN A 61 -1.01 -8.50 -2.01
CA GLN A 61 -1.56 -7.57 -2.98
C GLN A 61 -2.00 -6.28 -2.29
N VAL A 62 -1.73 -5.12 -2.87
CA VAL A 62 -2.02 -3.84 -2.22
C VAL A 62 -3.28 -3.21 -2.80
N VAL A 63 -4.16 -2.76 -1.89
CA VAL A 63 -5.28 -1.87 -2.22
C VAL A 63 -5.06 -0.56 -1.45
N GLY A 64 -4.93 0.54 -2.16
CA GLY A 64 -4.71 1.84 -1.53
C GLY A 64 -5.03 2.99 -2.48
N GLY A 65 -5.33 4.14 -1.91
CA GLY A 65 -5.63 5.32 -2.70
C GLY A 65 -4.36 6.03 -3.18
N LEU A 66 -4.27 6.30 -4.48
CA LEU A 66 -3.17 7.07 -5.05
C LEU A 66 -3.59 8.54 -5.22
N LYS A 67 -2.89 9.47 -4.57
CA LYS A 67 -3.11 10.90 -4.82
C LYS A 67 -2.64 11.29 -6.21
N ILE A 68 -3.43 12.09 -6.91
CA ILE A 68 -3.16 12.51 -8.31
C ILE A 68 -1.92 13.40 -8.49
N ASN A 69 -1.37 13.94 -7.40
CA ASN A 69 -0.15 14.75 -7.40
C ASN A 69 1.15 13.92 -7.33
N ARG A 70 1.07 12.60 -7.53
CA ARG A 70 2.22 11.69 -7.55
C ARG A 70 2.86 11.63 -8.95
N ILE A 71 4.14 11.28 -8.99
CA ILE A 71 4.87 10.97 -10.21
C ILE A 71 4.94 9.44 -10.31
N LEU A 72 4.59 8.93 -11.49
CA LEU A 72 4.64 7.53 -11.86
C LEU A 72 5.74 7.31 -12.91
N TYR A 73 6.17 6.06 -13.05
CA TYR A 73 7.14 5.64 -14.06
C TYR A 73 6.60 4.49 -14.92
N PRO A 74 5.43 4.65 -15.59
CA PRO A 74 4.94 3.64 -16.54
C PRO A 74 6.00 3.40 -17.60
N VAL A 75 6.40 2.14 -17.79
CA VAL A 75 7.48 1.74 -18.73
C VAL A 75 8.77 2.58 -18.62
N GLY A 76 9.08 3.08 -17.42
CA GLY A 76 10.26 3.90 -17.14
C GLY A 76 10.13 5.39 -17.51
N VAL A 77 8.98 5.83 -18.04
CA VAL A 77 8.74 7.23 -18.42
C VAL A 77 8.15 8.00 -17.25
N ARG A 78 8.77 9.12 -16.88
CA ARG A 78 8.30 10.00 -15.81
C ARG A 78 6.98 10.70 -16.22
N THR A 79 5.87 10.30 -15.61
CA THR A 79 4.53 10.82 -15.93
C THR A 79 3.82 11.23 -14.65
N LYS A 80 3.14 12.38 -14.61
CA LYS A 80 2.31 12.71 -13.44
C LYS A 80 1.07 11.82 -13.39
N ALA A 81 0.62 11.44 -12.21
CA ALA A 81 -0.52 10.54 -12.05
C ALA A 81 -1.82 11.14 -12.63
N ASN A 82 -2.02 12.46 -12.54
CA ASN A 82 -3.16 13.12 -13.17
C ASN A 82 -3.12 13.07 -14.71
N GLU A 83 -1.94 13.19 -15.32
CA GLU A 83 -1.74 13.06 -16.77
C GLU A 83 -1.92 11.59 -17.19
N PHE A 84 -1.38 10.65 -16.41
CA PHE A 84 -1.53 9.22 -16.65
C PHE A 84 -3.00 8.77 -16.56
N ALA A 85 -3.77 9.30 -15.61
CA ALA A 85 -5.18 8.95 -15.42
C ALA A 85 -6.04 9.18 -16.68
N LEU A 86 -5.68 10.15 -17.53
CA LEU A 86 -6.38 10.41 -18.79
C LEU A 86 -6.24 9.28 -19.82
N HIS A 87 -5.22 8.42 -19.64
CA HIS A 87 -4.91 7.32 -20.54
C HIS A 87 -5.53 5.99 -20.09
N ILE A 88 -6.14 5.95 -18.90
CA ILE A 88 -6.79 4.74 -18.39
C ILE A 88 -8.19 4.64 -19.02
N PRO A 89 -8.52 3.54 -19.72
CA PRO A 89 -9.84 3.37 -20.31
C PRO A 89 -10.93 3.41 -19.25
N LYS A 90 -12.06 4.07 -19.55
CA LYS A 90 -13.22 4.10 -18.63
C LYS A 90 -13.77 2.71 -18.33
N SER A 91 -13.59 1.74 -19.23
CA SER A 91 -13.96 0.34 -19.02
C SER A 91 -13.14 -0.36 -17.93
N GLU A 92 -11.96 0.18 -17.60
CA GLU A 92 -11.05 -0.37 -16.57
C GLU A 92 -11.19 0.37 -15.23
N THR A 93 -12.03 1.39 -15.14
CA THR A 93 -12.20 2.21 -13.94
C THR A 93 -13.67 2.34 -13.55
N HIS A 94 -13.95 2.29 -12.25
CA HIS A 94 -15.28 2.57 -11.73
C HIS A 94 -15.21 3.79 -10.81
N LEU A 95 -16.13 4.73 -10.98
CA LEU A 95 -16.26 5.86 -10.07
C LEU A 95 -16.82 5.33 -8.74
N VAL A 96 -16.09 5.58 -7.66
CA VAL A 96 -16.51 5.21 -6.29
C VAL A 96 -16.60 6.47 -5.44
N THR A 97 -17.68 6.60 -4.68
CA THR A 97 -17.84 7.65 -3.67
C THR A 97 -17.36 7.10 -2.34
N VAL A 98 -16.29 7.67 -1.81
CA VAL A 98 -15.82 7.41 -0.44
C VAL A 98 -16.40 8.50 0.45
N GLY A 99 -17.32 8.11 1.34
CA GLY A 99 -17.97 8.98 2.32
C GLY A 99 -17.23 9.07 3.65
#